data_AF-L8AXA6-F1
#
_entry.id   AF-L8AXA6-F1
#
_cell.length_a   1.000
_cell.length_b   1.000
_cell.length_c   1.000
_cell.angle_alpha   90.00
_cell.angle_beta   90.00
_cell.angle_gamma   90.00
#
_symmetry.space_group_name_H-M   'P 1'
#
loop_
_entity.id
_entity.type
_entity.pdbx_description
1 polymer ?
#
loop_
_entity_poly.entity_id
_entity_poly.type
_entity_poly.pdbx_seq_one_letter_code
_entity_poly.pdbx_strand_id
1 'polypeptide(L)'
;SINEQIQTEDVDVPLTKVRPVKKVALVVVTGDRGLCGGFNNNVLKRAERRIAELKGLGLEYTVISVGKKGNGYFQRRPSIPVDRYLEGGNLPTAK
;
A
#
# COMPACT_ATOMS: atom_id res chain seq x y z
N SER A 1 -0.18 15.81 12.17
CA SER A 1 0.12 14.77 11.16
C SER A 1 1.63 14.67 10.95
N ILE A 2 2.21 13.51 10.59
CA ILE A 2 3.67 13.39 10.27
C ILE A 2 4.11 14.46 9.27
N ASN A 3 3.26 14.77 8.30
CA ASN A 3 3.55 15.76 7.26
C ASN A 3 3.63 17.20 7.77
N GLU A 4 3.01 17.51 8.90
CA GLU A 4 3.04 18.85 9.52
C GLU A 4 4.28 19.05 10.39
N GLN A 5 4.84 17.96 10.94
CA GLN A 5 5.98 18.01 11.87
C GLN A 5 7.35 18.11 11.17
N ILE A 6 7.42 17.88 9.86
CA ILE A 6 8.67 17.86 9.06
C ILE A 6 8.89 19.18 8.29
N GLN A 7 7.96 20.14 8.41
CA GLN A 7 8.13 21.47 7.80
C GLN A 7 9.04 22.36 8.67
N THR A 8 10.31 22.01 8.81
CA THR A 8 11.35 22.89 9.38
C THR A 8 12.12 23.58 8.27
N GLU A 9 12.05 24.91 8.29
CA GLU A 9 12.75 25.92 7.46
C GLU A 9 12.48 25.89 5.94
N ASP A 10 12.70 27.05 5.30
CA ASP A 10 12.30 27.53 3.95
C ASP A 10 12.66 26.61 2.75
N VAL A 11 12.25 25.34 2.77
CA VAL A 11 12.52 24.36 1.71
C VAL A 11 11.20 23.79 1.19
N ASP A 12 10.84 24.14 -0.06
CA ASP A 12 9.69 23.53 -0.76
C ASP A 12 10.04 22.10 -1.19
N VAL A 13 9.62 21.11 -0.39
CA VAL A 13 9.81 19.68 -0.68
C VAL A 13 8.50 19.08 -1.22
N PRO A 14 8.46 18.61 -2.48
CA PRO A 14 7.23 18.11 -3.09
C PRO A 14 6.52 16.97 -2.34
N LEU A 15 7.26 16.18 -1.57
CA LEU A 15 6.73 15.03 -0.82
C LEU A 15 6.00 15.40 0.47
N THR A 16 6.28 16.57 1.06
CA THR A 16 5.65 17.03 2.30
C THR A 16 4.48 17.98 2.04
N LYS A 17 4.23 18.35 0.77
CA LYS A 17 3.15 19.25 0.38
C LYS A 17 1.77 18.63 0.64
N VAL A 18 1.07 19.18 1.63
CA VAL A 18 -0.30 18.78 1.95
C VAL A 18 -1.24 19.26 0.83
N ARG A 19 -2.05 18.34 0.31
CA ARG A 19 -3.03 18.60 -0.75
C ARG A 19 -4.35 17.89 -0.43
N PRO A 20 -5.48 18.37 -0.97
CA PRO A 20 -6.75 17.66 -0.85
C PRO A 20 -6.62 16.21 -1.31
N VAL A 21 -7.07 15.27 -0.48
CA VAL A 21 -6.98 13.85 -0.77
C VAL A 21 -8.07 13.47 -1.78
N LYS A 22 -7.67 13.20 -3.02
CA LYS A 22 -8.58 12.70 -4.08
C LYS A 22 -8.46 11.20 -4.29
N LYS A 23 -7.23 10.68 -4.20
CA LYS A 23 -6.89 9.27 -4.43
C LYS A 23 -5.80 8.83 -3.45
N VAL A 24 -5.95 7.62 -2.91
CA VAL A 24 -5.00 7.02 -1.96
C VAL A 24 -4.31 5.81 -2.59
N ALA A 25 -2.97 5.82 -2.61
CA ALA A 25 -2.19 4.62 -2.93
C ALA A 25 -1.95 3.81 -1.66
N LEU A 26 -2.40 2.55 -1.64
CA LEU A 26 -2.20 1.62 -0.54
C LEU A 26 -1.06 0.65 -0.89
N VAL A 27 0.07 0.80 -0.22
CA VAL A 27 1.20 -0.13 -0.35
C VAL A 27 0.96 -1.33 0.56
N VAL A 28 0.79 -2.51 -0.02
CA VAL A 28 0.51 -3.76 0.69
C VAL A 28 1.71 -4.67 0.60
N VAL A 29 2.42 -4.83 1.72
CA VAL A 29 3.64 -5.64 1.80
C VAL A 29 3.32 -7.00 2.40
N THR A 30 3.53 -8.05 1.62
CA THR A 30 3.32 -9.46 1.99
C THR A 30 4.63 -10.24 1.85
N GLY A 31 4.65 -11.47 2.36
CA GLY A 31 5.77 -12.37 2.16
C GLY A 31 5.69 -13.11 0.82
N ASP A 32 6.81 -13.71 0.42
CA ASP A 32 6.87 -14.51 -0.81
C ASP A 32 6.42 -15.96 -0.60
N ARG A 33 6.65 -16.51 0.60
CA ARG A 33 6.41 -17.91 0.94
C ARG A 33 5.12 -18.12 1.73
N GLY A 34 4.62 -19.36 1.66
CA GLY A 34 3.52 -19.84 2.51
C GLY A 34 4.02 -20.36 3.85
N LEU A 35 3.16 -21.08 4.58
CA LEU A 35 3.49 -21.72 5.87
C LEU A 35 4.06 -20.77 6.95
N CYS A 36 3.73 -19.48 6.86
CA CYS A 36 4.12 -18.44 7.82
C CYS A 36 2.98 -18.10 8.80
N GLY A 37 2.16 -19.10 9.14
CA GLY A 37 0.93 -18.90 9.92
C GLY A 37 -0.04 -17.91 9.27
N GLY A 38 -0.63 -17.03 10.08
CA GLY A 38 -1.65 -16.05 9.64
C GLY A 38 -1.10 -14.77 9.01
N PHE A 39 0.22 -14.61 8.88
CA PHE A 39 0.85 -13.33 8.49
C PHE A 39 0.26 -12.71 7.21
N ASN A 40 0.35 -13.41 6.07
CA ASN A 40 -0.14 -12.91 4.79
C ASN A 40 -1.66 -12.65 4.84
N ASN A 41 -2.42 -13.54 5.47
CA ASN A 41 -3.87 -13.41 5.59
C ASN A 41 -4.28 -12.18 6.41
N ASN A 42 -3.56 -11.89 7.50
CA ASN A 42 -3.85 -10.75 8.36
C ASN A 42 -3.57 -9.41 7.64
N VAL A 43 -2.46 -9.33 6.91
CA VAL A 43 -2.14 -8.16 6.07
C VAL A 43 -3.23 -7.93 5.03
N LEU A 44 -3.62 -8.97 4.30
CA LEU A 44 -4.62 -8.88 3.23
C LEU A 44 -6.00 -8.49 3.76
N LYS A 45 -6.43 -9.07 4.89
CA LYS A 45 -7.68 -8.68 5.57
C LYS A 45 -7.65 -7.21 6.01
N ARG A 46 -6.51 -6.72 6.51
CA ARG A 46 -6.37 -5.30 6.89
C ARG A 46 -6.44 -4.40 5.66
N ALA A 47 -5.83 -4.80 4.55
CA ALA A 47 -5.87 -4.07 3.29
C ALA A 47 -7.30 -3.97 2.74
N GLU A 48 -8.06 -5.08 2.71
CA GLU A 48 -9.47 -5.05 2.28
C GLU A 48 -10.33 -4.17 3.18
N ARG A 49 -10.14 -4.23 4.50
CA ARG A 49 -10.83 -3.33 5.44
C ARG A 49 -10.51 -1.87 5.14
N ARG A 50 -9.25 -1.54 4.90
CA ARG A 50 -8.85 -0.16 4.56
C ARG A 50 -9.43 0.29 3.21
N ILE A 51 -9.51 -0.60 2.22
CA ILE A 51 -10.16 -0.32 0.94
C ILE A 51 -11.65 -0.02 1.16
N ALA A 52 -12.35 -0.80 1.99
CA ALA A 52 -13.75 -0.56 2.31
C ALA A 52 -13.95 0.80 3.03
N GLU A 53 -13.07 1.14 3.99
CA GLU A 53 -13.07 2.46 4.64
C GLU A 53 -12.92 3.60 3.62
N LEU A 54 -11.95 3.50 2.69
CA LEU A 54 -11.71 4.52 1.66
C LEU A 54 -12.90 4.68 0.72
N LYS A 55 -13.52 3.57 0.29
CA LYS A 55 -14.76 3.58 -0.50
C LYS A 55 -15.89 4.26 0.25
N GLY A 56 -16.06 3.97 1.55
CA GLY A 56 -17.08 4.61 2.40
C GLY A 56 -16.90 6.12 2.56
N LEU A 57 -15.67 6.61 2.44
CA LEU A 57 -15.33 8.04 2.41
C LEU A 57 -15.47 8.67 1.00
N GLY A 58 -15.87 7.90 -0.02
CA GLY A 58 -15.95 8.38 -1.41
C GLY A 58 -14.60 8.67 -2.06
N LEU A 59 -13.50 8.14 -1.51
CA LEU A 59 -12.14 8.35 -2.03
C LEU A 59 -11.77 7.27 -3.05
N GLU A 60 -11.10 7.68 -4.13
CA GLU A 60 -10.46 6.73 -5.03
C GLU A 60 -9.27 6.04 -4.35
N TYR A 61 -8.95 4.83 -4.78
CA TYR A 61 -7.77 4.12 -4.31
C TYR A 61 -7.07 3.34 -5.42
N THR A 62 -5.81 2.98 -5.17
CA THR A 62 -5.08 1.98 -5.95
C THR A 62 -4.18 1.19 -5.01
N VAL A 63 -3.84 -0.04 -5.37
CA VAL A 63 -2.93 -0.88 -4.60
C VAL A 63 -1.56 -0.91 -5.28
N ILE A 64 -0.49 -0.86 -4.48
CA ILE A 64 0.85 -1.28 -4.88
C ILE A 64 1.15 -2.53 -4.06
N SER A 65 1.24 -3.67 -4.73
CA SER A 65 1.43 -4.95 -4.06
C SER A 65 2.90 -5.33 -4.07
N VAL A 66 3.44 -5.66 -2.89
CA VAL A 66 4.82 -6.12 -2.71
C VAL A 66 4.79 -7.54 -2.14
N GLY A 67 5.50 -8.44 -2.81
CA GLY A 67 5.64 -9.84 -2.41
C GLY A 67 4.66 -10.79 -3.13
N LYS A 68 5.13 -12.01 -3.39
CA LYS A 68 4.45 -12.99 -4.26
C LYS A 68 3.05 -13.36 -3.79
N LYS A 69 2.82 -13.42 -2.47
CA LYS A 69 1.50 -13.80 -1.93
C LYS A 69 0.45 -12.72 -2.14
N GLY A 70 0.80 -11.45 -1.93
CA GLY A 70 -0.03 -10.31 -2.26
C GLY A 70 -0.28 -10.21 -3.76
N ASN A 71 0.78 -10.36 -4.58
CA ASN A 71 0.67 -10.29 -6.04
C ASN A 71 -0.35 -11.31 -6.57
N GLY A 72 -0.20 -12.59 -6.20
CA GLY A 72 -1.14 -13.63 -6.60
C GLY A 72 -2.54 -13.47 -5.97
N TYR A 73 -2.67 -12.81 -4.82
CA TYR A 73 -3.97 -12.53 -4.21
C TYR A 73 -4.76 -11.49 -5.00
N PHE A 74 -4.12 -10.37 -5.35
CA PHE A 74 -4.78 -9.27 -6.06
C PHE A 74 -4.95 -9.56 -7.56
N GLN A 75 -4.07 -10.33 -8.20
CA GLN A 75 -4.27 -10.80 -9.58
C GLN A 75 -5.56 -11.61 -9.75
N ARG A 76 -5.97 -12.37 -8.72
CA ARG A 76 -7.23 -13.12 -8.70
C ARG A 76 -8.46 -12.25 -8.38
N ARG A 77 -8.29 -10.94 -8.20
CA ARG A 77 -9.34 -9.97 -7.83
C ARG A 77 -9.25 -8.74 -8.73
N PRO A 78 -9.62 -8.85 -10.02
CA PRO A 78 -9.50 -7.75 -10.97
C PRO A 78 -10.37 -6.52 -10.62
N SER A 79 -11.34 -6.67 -9.72
CA SER A 79 -12.13 -5.54 -9.19
C SER A 79 -11.36 -4.60 -8.25
N ILE A 80 -10.17 -5.00 -7.80
CA ILE A 80 -9.27 -4.16 -7.01
C ILE A 80 -8.21 -3.59 -7.97
N PRO A 81 -8.19 -2.27 -8.22
CA PRO A 81 -7.17 -1.66 -9.07
C PRO A 81 -5.79 -1.79 -8.42
N VAL A 82 -4.85 -2.34 -9.18
CA VAL A 82 -3.43 -2.45 -8.80
C VAL A 82 -2.60 -1.66 -9.80
N ASP A 83 -1.81 -0.71 -9.30
CA ASP A 83 -0.90 0.09 -10.11
C ASP A 83 0.38 -0.67 -10.45
N ARG A 84 0.93 -1.40 -9.47
CA ARG A 84 2.18 -2.16 -9.64
C ARG A 84 2.25 -3.39 -8.75
N TYR A 85 2.85 -4.44 -9.29
CA TYR A 85 3.31 -5.62 -8.56
C TYR A 85 4.84 -5.57 -8.44
N LEU A 86 5.35 -5.74 -7.22
CA LEU A 86 6.77 -5.74 -6.90
C LEU A 86 7.13 -7.04 -6.19
N GLU A 87 8.38 -7.48 -6.37
CA GLU A 87 8.95 -8.62 -5.65
C GLU A 87 10.27 -8.18 -5.01
N GLY A 88 10.42 -8.42 -3.70
CA GLY A 88 11.57 -7.95 -2.92
C GLY A 88 12.64 -9.02 -2.68
N GLY A 89 12.40 -10.26 -3.09
CA GLY A 89 13.25 -11.40 -2.74
C GLY A 89 13.34 -11.62 -1.22
N ASN A 90 14.32 -12.43 -0.80
CA ASN A 90 14.49 -12.78 0.62
C ASN A 90 15.12 -11.65 1.45
N LEU A 91 15.90 -10.75 0.84
CA LEU A 91 16.48 -9.60 1.51
C LEU A 91 16.06 -8.32 0.76
N PRO A 92 15.49 -7.32 1.46
CA PRO A 92 15.22 -6.03 0.85
C PRO A 92 16.52 -5.37 0.43
N THR A 93 16.55 -4.79 -0.77
CA THR A 93 17.72 -4.07 -1.31
C THR A 93 17.32 -2.66 -1.74
N ALA A 94 18.30 -1.76 -1.84
CA ALA A 94 18.09 -0.37 -2.23
C ALA A 94 18.09 -0.14 -3.76
N LYS A 95 18.19 -1.20 -4.56
CA LYS A 95 18.26 -1.12 -6.03
C LYS A 95 16.90 -0.78 -6.65
#